data_AF-A0A1F7FX61-F1
#
_entry.id   AF-A0A1F7FX61-F1
#
_cell.length_a   1.000
_cell.length_b   1.000
_cell.length_c   1.000
_cell.angle_alpha   90.00
_cell.angle_beta   90.00
_cell.angle_gamma   90.00
#
_symmetry.space_group_name_H-M   'P 1'
#
loop_
_entity.id
_entity.type
_entity.pdbx_description
1 polymer ?
#
loop_
_entity_poly.entity_id
_entity_poly.type
_entity_poly.pdbx_seq_one_letter_code
_entity_poly.pdbx_strand_id
1 'polypeptide(L)'
;MPTNRQSLFTALTVLIAGIIFLFGFHNSVSPRVYAKFNPEEMIGFRHKPEKYASVGQGHLVNAEIWSYRDALIVRSELHYRIKGEPLFQGKMMERISSGVWYAAEIPTQPKGETSEYYITAIDSAGLPISIPENAPETQLPTVRWKSDLNLWVVLFHLVLLIGAGIYLMHALYYALLLVFGGLGDLAQKATASRAHAAIRWGWVIMLVGGVPLAIYITGSCFGQQEIWAPWPFGNSLNDSRTLYLLLFFGIMLLLRWDLFRFSPTRPTPPRFSNRTFGWLVLAGALFTLLSYAIPYTRVYR
;
A
#
# COMPACT_ATOMS: atom_id res chain seq x y z
N MET A 1 21.81 -0.41 -34.36
CA MET A 1 20.91 0.71 -34.00
C MET A 1 19.52 0.14 -33.74
N PRO A 2 18.81 0.59 -32.69
CA PRO A 2 17.42 0.19 -32.48
C PRO A 2 16.59 0.60 -33.71
N THR A 3 15.69 -0.27 -34.14
CA THR A 3 14.77 0.06 -35.25
C THR A 3 13.75 1.11 -34.79
N ASN A 4 13.21 1.92 -35.71
CA ASN A 4 12.18 2.93 -35.38
C ASN A 4 11.00 2.35 -34.58
N ARG A 5 10.66 1.06 -34.82
CA ARG A 5 9.62 0.34 -34.05
C ARG A 5 10.03 0.05 -32.60
N GLN A 6 11.29 -0.31 -32.36
CA GLN A 6 11.81 -0.53 -31.00
C GLN A 6 11.83 0.78 -30.22
N SER A 7 12.31 1.87 -30.82
CA SER A 7 12.34 3.19 -30.17
C SER A 7 10.94 3.69 -29.81
N LEU A 8 9.96 3.52 -30.71
CA LEU A 8 8.56 3.86 -30.46
C LEU A 8 7.97 3.03 -29.31
N PHE A 9 8.21 1.71 -29.30
CA PHE A 9 7.68 0.83 -28.27
C PHE A 9 8.30 1.12 -26.89
N THR A 10 9.60 1.41 -26.85
CA THR A 10 10.27 1.84 -25.61
C THR A 10 9.70 3.17 -25.11
N ALA A 11 9.51 4.16 -25.99
CA ALA A 11 8.93 5.45 -25.61
C ALA A 11 7.51 5.29 -25.06
N LEU A 12 6.66 4.48 -25.71
CA LEU A 12 5.30 4.22 -25.24
C LEU A 12 5.29 3.52 -23.88
N THR A 13 6.17 2.53 -23.68
CA THR A 13 6.29 1.81 -22.40
C THR A 13 6.70 2.75 -21.27
N VAL A 14 7.68 3.62 -21.51
CA VAL A 14 8.14 4.61 -20.53
C VAL A 14 7.02 5.61 -20.19
N LEU A 15 6.28 6.08 -21.20
CA LEU A 15 5.16 6.99 -20.99
C LEU A 15 4.05 6.36 -20.14
N ILE A 16 3.63 5.13 -20.48
CA ILE A 16 2.59 4.41 -19.71
C ILE A 16 3.06 4.15 -18.28
N ALA A 17 4.30 3.70 -18.09
CA ALA A 17 4.88 3.50 -16.77
C ALA A 17 4.92 4.80 -15.96
N GLY A 18 5.28 5.93 -16.60
CA GLY A 18 5.28 7.26 -15.98
C GLY A 18 3.89 7.72 -15.53
N ILE A 19 2.86 7.52 -16.36
CA ILE A 19 1.47 7.86 -16.02
C ILE A 19 0.96 6.99 -14.86
N ILE A 20 1.21 5.67 -14.91
CA ILE A 20 0.83 4.77 -13.82
C ILE A 20 1.54 5.16 -12.52
N PHE A 21 2.84 5.49 -12.58
CA PHE A 21 3.59 5.94 -11.43
C PHE A 21 3.02 7.24 -10.85
N LEU A 22 2.74 8.25 -11.69
CA LEU A 22 2.17 9.53 -11.25
C LEU A 22 0.79 9.35 -10.59
N PHE A 23 -0.10 8.56 -11.20
CA PHE A 23 -1.44 8.33 -10.66
C PHE A 23 -1.41 7.47 -9.39
N GLY A 24 -0.57 6.43 -9.37
CA GLY A 24 -0.35 5.60 -8.19
C GLY A 24 0.26 6.40 -7.03
N PHE A 25 1.25 7.25 -7.32
CA PHE A 25 1.87 8.15 -6.36
C PHE A 25 0.86 9.14 -5.81
N HIS A 26 0.14 9.87 -6.67
CA HIS A 26 -0.90 10.82 -6.25
C HIS A 26 -1.94 10.18 -5.33
N ASN A 27 -2.51 9.03 -5.69
CA ASN A 27 -3.50 8.35 -4.86
C ASN A 27 -2.92 7.82 -3.53
N SER A 28 -1.61 7.59 -3.47
CA SER A 28 -0.93 7.12 -2.26
C SER A 28 -0.59 8.27 -1.29
N VAL A 29 -0.31 9.46 -1.82
CA VAL A 29 0.11 10.63 -1.02
C VAL A 29 -1.02 11.62 -0.75
N SER A 30 -2.07 11.65 -1.57
CA SER A 30 -3.21 12.55 -1.37
C SER A 30 -4.06 12.05 -0.19
N PRO A 31 -4.06 12.75 0.96
CA PRO A 31 -4.82 12.33 2.11
C PRO A 31 -6.32 12.42 1.82
N ARG A 32 -7.11 11.52 2.41
CA ARG A 32 -8.56 11.74 2.46
C ARG A 32 -8.79 12.99 3.31
N VAL A 33 -9.49 13.97 2.75
CA VAL A 33 -9.91 15.18 3.45
C VAL A 33 -11.43 15.22 3.34
N TYR A 34 -12.11 15.18 4.48
CA TYR A 34 -13.52 15.50 4.53
C TYR A 34 -13.64 17.01 4.55
N ALA A 35 -14.10 17.58 3.45
CA ALA A 35 -14.18 19.00 3.26
C ALA A 35 -15.53 19.35 2.65
N LYS A 36 -16.21 20.31 3.26
CA LYS A 36 -17.45 20.85 2.75
C LYS A 36 -17.33 22.36 2.63
N PHE A 37 -17.25 22.81 1.39
CA PHE A 37 -17.09 24.21 1.01
C PHE A 37 -18.31 24.73 0.21
N ASN A 38 -19.52 24.34 0.61
CA ASN A 38 -20.74 24.79 -0.06
C ASN A 38 -21.40 25.93 0.74
N PRO A 39 -21.41 27.18 0.24
CA PRO A 39 -22.04 28.31 0.93
C PRO A 39 -23.57 28.22 1.01
N GLU A 40 -24.22 27.33 0.25
CA GLU A 40 -25.65 27.05 0.38
C GLU A 40 -25.97 26.24 1.64
N GLU A 41 -24.95 25.66 2.26
CA GLU A 41 -25.10 24.89 3.49
C GLU A 41 -24.83 25.72 4.73
N MET A 42 -25.35 25.25 5.86
CA MET A 42 -25.35 26.04 7.08
C MET A 42 -24.01 26.02 7.82
N ILE A 43 -23.33 24.86 7.82
CA ILE A 43 -22.07 24.64 8.50
C ILE A 43 -21.07 24.06 7.50
N GLY A 44 -19.93 24.75 7.36
CA GLY A 44 -18.78 24.26 6.61
C GLY A 44 -17.80 23.58 7.54
N PHE A 45 -17.06 22.61 7.01
CA PHE A 45 -16.04 21.91 7.77
C PHE A 45 -14.87 21.46 6.91
N ARG A 46 -13.72 21.29 7.57
CA ARG A 46 -12.56 20.58 7.05
C ARG A 46 -12.00 19.69 8.16
N HIS A 47 -11.99 18.39 7.91
CA HIS A 47 -11.42 17.39 8.79
C HIS A 47 -10.52 16.45 7.98
N LYS A 48 -9.27 16.31 8.44
CA LYS A 48 -8.29 15.41 7.84
C LYS A 48 -8.06 14.25 8.82
N PRO A 49 -8.71 13.10 8.63
CA PRO A 49 -8.54 11.96 9.53
C PRO A 49 -7.10 11.46 9.49
N GLU A 50 -6.51 11.30 10.66
CA GLU A 50 -5.26 10.58 10.83
C GLU A 50 -5.54 9.08 11.03
N LYS A 51 -4.77 8.24 10.34
CA LYS A 51 -4.99 6.79 10.36
C LYS A 51 -4.36 6.09 11.55
N TYR A 52 -3.41 6.73 12.22
CA TYR A 52 -2.56 6.08 13.21
C TYR A 52 -2.31 6.99 14.41
N ALA A 53 -2.34 6.40 15.61
CA ALA A 53 -1.91 7.02 16.85
C ALA A 53 -0.79 6.20 17.50
N SER A 54 0.01 6.82 18.35
CA SER A 54 1.07 6.13 19.09
C SER A 54 0.51 5.47 20.35
N VAL A 55 0.92 4.24 20.63
CA VAL A 55 0.57 3.55 21.88
C VAL A 55 1.08 4.34 23.09
N GLY A 56 0.23 4.49 24.10
CA GLY A 56 0.53 5.26 25.32
C GLY A 56 0.22 6.75 25.20
N GLN A 57 -0.26 7.21 24.04
CA GLN A 57 -0.74 8.58 23.81
C GLN A 57 -2.18 8.51 23.31
N GLY A 58 -3.04 9.41 23.79
CA GLY A 58 -4.34 9.55 23.17
C GLY A 58 -4.23 10.21 21.81
N HIS A 59 -5.25 9.99 21.00
CA HIS A 59 -5.30 10.47 19.63
C HIS A 59 -6.06 11.79 19.56
N LEU A 60 -5.36 12.88 19.25
CA LEU A 60 -5.98 14.18 19.07
C LEU A 60 -6.71 14.23 17.73
N VAL A 61 -8.04 14.31 17.78
CA VAL A 61 -8.89 14.58 16.62
C VAL A 61 -9.14 16.07 16.56
N ASN A 62 -8.85 16.69 15.41
CA ASN A 62 -9.15 18.09 15.16
C ASN A 62 -10.00 18.29 13.90
N ALA A 63 -10.74 19.38 13.88
CA ALA A 63 -11.52 19.81 12.72
C ALA A 63 -11.62 21.34 12.68
N GLU A 64 -11.61 21.90 11.47
CA GLU A 64 -12.08 23.25 11.20
C GLU A 64 -13.60 23.17 11.02
N ILE A 65 -14.37 23.93 11.80
CA ILE A 65 -15.83 23.97 11.76
C ILE A 65 -16.28 25.42 11.85
N TRP A 66 -17.03 25.89 10.85
CA TRP A 66 -17.51 27.27 10.78
C TRP A 66 -18.96 27.31 10.28
N SER A 67 -19.68 28.38 10.63
CA SER A 67 -21.01 28.63 10.07
C SER A 67 -20.89 29.53 8.85
N TYR A 68 -21.63 29.21 7.78
CA TYR A 68 -21.81 30.13 6.64
C TYR A 68 -22.83 31.24 6.91
N ARG A 69 -23.52 31.19 8.05
CA ARG A 69 -24.56 32.15 8.46
C ARG A 69 -24.07 33.14 9.51
N ASP A 70 -22.76 33.21 9.75
CA ASP A 70 -22.16 33.95 10.88
C ASP A 70 -22.73 33.52 12.26
N ALA A 71 -23.26 32.31 12.37
CA ALA A 71 -23.69 31.73 13.65
C ALA A 71 -22.51 31.14 14.43
N LEU A 72 -22.55 31.24 15.76
CA LEU A 72 -21.55 30.59 16.61
C LEU A 72 -21.79 29.09 16.65
N ILE A 73 -20.72 28.29 16.52
CA ILE A 73 -20.78 26.86 16.80
C ILE A 73 -20.87 26.69 18.33
N VAL A 74 -22.03 26.26 18.81
CA VAL A 74 -22.35 26.16 20.25
C VAL A 74 -21.96 24.82 20.86
N ARG A 75 -21.92 23.77 20.04
CA ARG A 75 -21.54 22.43 20.48
C ARG A 75 -20.80 21.72 19.36
N SER A 76 -19.67 21.10 19.71
CA SER A 76 -18.98 20.14 18.86
C SER A 76 -18.61 18.95 19.73
N GLU A 77 -18.88 17.74 19.25
CA GLU A 77 -18.69 16.51 20.01
C GLU A 77 -18.10 15.44 19.12
N LEU A 78 -17.03 14.82 19.63
CA LEU A 78 -16.39 13.65 19.06
C LEU A 78 -17.07 12.40 19.60
N HIS A 79 -17.57 11.57 18.68
CA HIS A 79 -18.14 10.27 18.98
C HIS A 79 -17.15 9.20 18.54
N TYR A 80 -16.69 8.34 19.45
CA TYR A 80 -15.75 7.27 19.13
C TYR A 80 -16.12 5.94 19.80
N ARG A 81 -15.68 4.82 19.22
CA ARG A 81 -15.79 3.50 19.83
C ARG A 81 -14.64 2.60 19.38
N ILE A 82 -14.35 1.55 20.15
CA ILE A 82 -13.48 0.48 19.65
C ILE A 82 -14.24 -0.28 18.57
N LYS A 83 -13.59 -0.57 17.44
CA LYS A 83 -14.24 -1.21 16.29
C LYS A 83 -14.84 -2.56 16.72
N GLY A 84 -16.14 -2.72 16.51
CA GLY A 84 -16.89 -3.91 16.91
C GLY A 84 -17.67 -3.74 18.22
N GLU A 85 -17.39 -2.71 19.01
CA GLU A 85 -18.27 -2.34 20.13
C GLU A 85 -19.57 -1.69 19.61
N PRO A 86 -20.71 -1.92 20.27
CA PRO A 86 -22.00 -1.42 19.78
C PRO A 86 -22.19 0.08 20.01
N LEU A 87 -21.62 0.64 21.08
CA LEU A 87 -21.94 1.99 21.57
C LEU A 87 -20.81 2.98 21.33
N PHE A 88 -21.16 4.18 20.87
CA PHE A 88 -20.26 5.31 20.79
C PHE A 88 -20.16 6.01 22.15
N GLN A 89 -18.95 6.41 22.50
CA GLN A 89 -18.63 7.32 23.60
C GLN A 89 -18.54 8.74 23.02
N GLY A 90 -19.25 9.67 23.63
CA GLY A 90 -19.23 11.10 23.27
C GLY A 90 -18.24 11.88 24.14
N LYS A 91 -17.46 12.77 23.51
CA LYS A 91 -16.55 13.70 24.19
C LYS A 91 -16.66 15.08 23.54
N MET A 92 -16.94 16.10 24.36
CA MET A 92 -17.00 17.48 23.88
C MET A 92 -15.65 17.92 23.31
N MET A 93 -15.69 18.58 22.15
CA MET A 93 -14.52 19.16 21.52
C MET A 93 -14.30 20.58 22.05
N GLU A 94 -13.07 20.88 22.42
CA GLU A 94 -12.64 22.19 22.88
C GLU A 94 -12.26 23.05 21.68
N ARG A 95 -12.68 24.32 21.71
CA ARG A 95 -12.29 25.29 20.69
C ARG A 95 -10.84 25.71 20.95
N ILE A 96 -9.95 25.40 20.01
CA ILE A 96 -8.55 25.81 20.06
C ILE A 96 -8.45 27.19 19.42
N SER A 97 -8.04 28.19 20.20
CA SER A 97 -7.89 29.61 19.81
C SER A 97 -9.21 30.32 19.46
N SER A 98 -9.13 31.60 19.09
CA SER A 98 -10.27 32.38 18.58
C SER A 98 -10.77 31.92 17.20
N GLY A 99 -10.10 30.94 16.58
CA GLY A 99 -10.40 30.45 15.24
C GLY A 99 -11.58 29.47 15.17
N VAL A 100 -11.62 28.74 14.06
CA VAL A 100 -12.64 27.73 13.72
C VAL A 100 -12.20 26.31 14.10
N TRP A 101 -11.14 26.18 14.91
CA TRP A 101 -10.54 24.90 15.24
C TRP A 101 -11.17 24.31 16.50
N TYR A 102 -11.57 23.04 16.41
CA TYR A 102 -12.08 22.24 17.51
C TYR A 102 -11.23 20.99 17.65
N ALA A 103 -10.98 20.55 18.88
CA ALA A 103 -10.28 19.30 19.12
C ALA A 103 -10.81 18.52 20.34
N ALA A 104 -10.72 17.20 20.26
CA ALA A 104 -10.88 16.29 21.38
C ALA A 104 -9.94 15.12 21.22
N GLU A 105 -9.62 14.47 22.34
CA GLU A 105 -8.71 13.33 22.35
C GLU A 105 -9.48 12.02 22.55
N ILE A 106 -9.26 11.04 21.67
CA ILE A 106 -9.65 9.65 21.90
C ILE A 106 -8.62 9.03 22.85
N PRO A 107 -9.03 8.41 23.97
CA PRO A 107 -8.10 7.79 24.91
C PRO A 107 -7.18 6.76 24.24
N THR A 108 -5.96 6.61 24.78
CA THR A 108 -5.01 5.61 24.29
C THR A 108 -5.63 4.20 24.32
N GLN A 109 -5.36 3.42 23.28
CA GLN A 109 -5.76 2.02 23.20
C GLN A 109 -4.52 1.10 23.21
N PRO A 110 -4.70 -0.19 23.53
CA PRO A 110 -3.69 -1.20 23.32
C PRO A 110 -3.18 -1.25 21.88
N LYS A 111 -1.97 -1.79 21.71
CA LYS A 111 -1.34 -1.93 20.40
C LYS A 111 -2.20 -2.78 19.46
N GLY A 112 -2.42 -2.29 18.24
CA GLY A 112 -3.19 -2.99 17.20
C GLY A 112 -4.68 -2.66 17.18
N GLU A 113 -5.21 -2.18 18.32
CA GLU A 113 -6.61 -1.79 18.44
C GLU A 113 -6.96 -0.67 17.47
N THR A 114 -8.20 -0.71 16.99
CA THR A 114 -8.73 0.24 16.02
C THR A 114 -9.98 0.86 16.59
N SER A 115 -10.03 2.19 16.66
CA SER A 115 -11.25 2.92 16.96
C SER A 115 -11.81 3.55 15.70
N GLU A 116 -13.13 3.61 15.62
CA GLU A 116 -13.86 4.37 14.62
C GLU A 116 -14.53 5.56 15.27
N TYR A 117 -14.60 6.68 14.56
CA TYR A 117 -15.11 7.93 15.11
C TYR A 117 -15.79 8.81 14.07
N TYR A 118 -16.60 9.75 14.55
CA TYR A 118 -17.16 10.84 13.77
C TYR A 118 -17.33 12.07 14.66
N ILE A 119 -17.50 13.23 14.04
CA ILE A 119 -17.73 14.50 14.74
C ILE A 119 -19.15 14.93 14.48
N THR A 120 -19.79 15.50 15.50
CA THR A 120 -21.05 16.24 15.36
C THR A 120 -20.81 17.68 15.74
N ALA A 121 -21.50 18.60 15.08
CA ALA A 121 -21.46 20.02 15.40
C ALA A 121 -22.84 20.65 15.26
N ILE A 122 -23.16 21.56 16.16
CA ILE A 122 -24.41 22.32 16.19
C ILE A 122 -24.07 23.80 16.29
N ASP A 123 -24.66 24.60 15.42
CA ASP A 123 -24.59 26.06 15.51
C ASP A 123 -25.70 26.64 16.40
N SER A 124 -25.63 27.93 16.71
CA SER A 124 -26.61 28.61 17.57
C SER A 124 -28.03 28.64 16.99
N ALA A 125 -28.22 28.26 15.72
CA ALA A 125 -29.54 28.09 15.11
C ALA A 125 -30.10 26.66 15.29
N GLY A 126 -29.35 25.77 15.96
CA GLY A 126 -29.85 24.51 16.50
C GLY A 126 -29.84 23.32 15.54
N LEU A 127 -29.23 23.45 14.36
CA LEU A 127 -29.17 22.35 13.38
C LEU A 127 -27.86 21.57 13.49
N PRO A 128 -27.89 20.26 13.78
CA PRO A 128 -26.70 19.43 13.83
C PRO A 128 -26.21 19.05 12.43
N ILE A 129 -24.90 18.97 12.25
CA ILE A 129 -24.24 18.24 11.18
C ILE A 129 -23.41 17.09 11.72
N SER A 130 -23.11 16.11 10.88
CA SER A 130 -22.15 15.04 11.14
C SER A 130 -21.01 15.05 10.12
N ILE A 131 -19.82 14.68 10.60
CA ILE A 131 -18.58 14.63 9.81
C ILE A 131 -17.94 13.25 10.05
N PRO A 132 -17.88 12.37 9.03
CA PRO A 132 -18.45 12.52 7.69
C PRO A 132 -19.99 12.59 7.69
N GLU A 133 -20.55 13.10 6.59
CA GLU A 133 -22.00 13.22 6.41
C GLU A 133 -22.72 11.87 6.53
N ASN A 134 -23.87 11.87 7.18
CA ASN A 134 -24.66 10.68 7.49
C ASN A 134 -23.97 9.70 8.46
N ALA A 135 -22.95 10.12 9.23
CA ALA A 135 -22.48 9.31 10.36
C ALA A 135 -23.60 9.16 11.42
N PRO A 136 -23.77 7.97 12.02
CA PRO A 136 -22.87 6.80 11.97
C PRO A 136 -23.15 5.79 10.84
N GLU A 137 -24.12 6.04 9.95
CA GLU A 137 -24.56 5.10 8.90
C GLU A 137 -23.62 5.04 7.68
N THR A 138 -22.69 6.00 7.58
CA THR A 138 -21.66 6.06 6.54
C THR A 138 -20.36 5.37 6.94
N GLN A 139 -19.40 5.29 6.01
CA GLN A 139 -18.05 4.82 6.32
C GLN A 139 -17.31 5.81 7.22
N LEU A 140 -16.98 5.37 8.43
CA LEU A 140 -16.31 6.20 9.44
C LEU A 140 -14.78 6.25 9.29
N PRO A 141 -14.17 7.40 9.62
CA PRO A 141 -12.76 7.48 9.97
C PRO A 141 -12.36 6.40 10.97
N THR A 142 -11.16 5.84 10.79
CA THR A 142 -10.56 4.90 11.74
C THR A 142 -9.18 5.36 12.13
N VAL A 143 -8.88 5.22 13.42
CA VAL A 143 -7.53 5.40 13.98
C VAL A 143 -7.07 4.08 14.56
N ARG A 144 -5.83 3.70 14.27
CA ARG A 144 -5.21 2.48 14.77
C ARG A 144 -3.98 2.79 15.61
N TRP A 145 -3.87 2.18 16.79
CA TRP A 145 -2.73 2.39 17.68
C TRP A 145 -1.54 1.53 17.27
N LYS A 146 -0.40 2.18 17.05
CA LYS A 146 0.87 1.56 16.67
C LYS A 146 1.98 1.90 17.64
N SER A 147 2.93 0.99 17.79
CA SER A 147 4.19 1.28 18.46
C SER A 147 5.21 1.86 17.48
N ASP A 148 6.17 2.59 18.03
CA ASP A 148 7.34 3.04 17.28
C ASP A 148 8.13 1.85 16.75
N LEU A 149 8.64 2.01 15.53
CA LEU A 149 9.44 1.00 14.88
C LEU A 149 10.92 1.34 15.00
N ASN A 150 11.75 0.30 15.15
CA ASN A 150 13.18 0.47 15.03
C ASN A 150 13.52 0.92 13.61
N LEU A 151 14.03 2.15 13.49
CA LEU A 151 14.37 2.79 12.21
C LEU A 151 15.30 1.91 11.36
N TRP A 152 16.28 1.24 11.96
CA TRP A 152 17.23 0.39 11.24
C TRP A 152 16.56 -0.81 10.57
N VAL A 153 15.56 -1.40 11.21
CA VAL A 153 14.78 -2.50 10.65
C VAL A 153 13.97 -2.02 9.44
N VAL A 154 13.36 -0.83 9.55
CA VAL A 154 12.61 -0.21 8.45
C VAL A 154 13.53 0.13 7.28
N LEU A 155 14.71 0.69 7.53
CA LEU A 155 15.71 0.99 6.50
C LEU A 155 16.21 -0.28 5.83
N PHE A 156 16.52 -1.33 6.60
CA PHE A 156 16.92 -2.63 6.05
C PHE A 156 15.82 -3.21 5.15
N HIS A 157 14.56 -3.16 5.60
CA HIS A 157 13.41 -3.58 4.79
C HIS A 157 13.30 -2.82 3.48
N LEU A 158 13.42 -1.48 3.53
CA LEU A 158 13.38 -0.63 2.35
C LEU A 158 14.52 -0.97 1.36
N VAL A 159 15.74 -1.17 1.85
CA VAL A 159 16.89 -1.57 1.02
C VAL A 159 16.64 -2.91 0.34
N LEU A 160 16.08 -3.89 1.04
CA LEU A 160 15.72 -5.18 0.43
C LEU A 160 14.63 -5.01 -0.64
N LEU A 161 13.57 -4.23 -0.38
CA LEU A 161 12.51 -4.01 -1.38
C LEU A 161 13.05 -3.32 -2.65
N ILE A 162 13.88 -2.29 -2.49
CA ILE A 162 14.54 -1.60 -3.62
C ILE A 162 15.47 -2.58 -4.36
N GLY A 163 16.26 -3.35 -3.63
CA GLY A 163 17.16 -4.36 -4.19
C GLY A 163 16.41 -5.41 -5.02
N ALA A 164 15.29 -5.92 -4.50
CA ALA A 164 14.42 -6.85 -5.24
C ALA A 164 13.90 -6.21 -6.53
N GLY A 165 13.44 -4.95 -6.46
CA GLY A 165 13.01 -4.18 -7.63
C GLY A 165 14.10 -4.05 -8.69
N ILE A 166 15.32 -3.70 -8.30
CA ILE A 166 16.48 -3.59 -9.21
C ILE A 166 16.75 -4.93 -9.90
N TYR A 167 16.78 -6.04 -9.17
CA TYR A 167 17.00 -7.37 -9.75
C TYR A 167 15.88 -7.78 -10.71
N LEU A 168 14.62 -7.49 -10.40
CA LEU A 168 13.49 -7.76 -11.29
C LEU A 168 13.53 -6.86 -12.55
N MET A 169 13.99 -5.61 -12.44
CA MET A 169 14.24 -4.76 -13.60
C MET A 169 15.35 -5.31 -14.51
N HIS A 170 16.43 -5.84 -13.92
CA HIS A 170 17.48 -6.51 -14.69
C HIS A 170 16.94 -7.77 -15.38
N ALA A 171 16.11 -8.56 -14.70
CA ALA A 171 15.45 -9.71 -15.30
C ALA A 171 14.57 -9.31 -16.49
N LEU A 172 13.80 -8.23 -16.35
CA LEU A 172 12.97 -7.66 -17.42
C LEU A 172 13.82 -7.23 -18.62
N TYR A 173 14.94 -6.54 -18.38
CA TYR A 173 15.89 -6.16 -19.43
C TYR A 173 16.37 -7.39 -20.22
N TYR A 174 16.82 -8.43 -19.53
CA TYR A 174 17.27 -9.66 -20.20
C TYR A 174 16.12 -10.41 -20.90
N ALA A 175 14.90 -10.37 -20.36
CA ALA A 175 13.73 -10.95 -20.98
C ALA A 175 13.38 -10.29 -22.32
N LEU A 176 13.46 -8.95 -22.39
CA LEU A 176 13.28 -8.22 -23.64
C LEU A 176 14.32 -8.64 -24.69
N LEU A 177 15.58 -8.81 -24.29
CA LEU A 177 16.63 -9.31 -25.19
C LEU A 177 16.35 -10.75 -25.66
N LEU A 178 15.85 -11.63 -24.79
CA LEU A 178 15.50 -13.01 -25.16
C LEU A 178 14.36 -13.09 -26.17
N VAL A 179 13.39 -12.18 -26.08
CA VAL A 179 12.17 -12.21 -26.89
C VAL A 179 12.35 -11.45 -28.22
N PHE A 180 13.04 -10.31 -28.18
CA PHE A 180 13.12 -9.35 -29.29
C PHE A 180 14.54 -9.12 -29.83
N GLY A 181 15.58 -9.61 -29.14
CA GLY A 181 16.97 -9.27 -29.47
C GLY A 181 17.58 -10.02 -30.66
N GLY A 182 16.91 -11.04 -31.21
CA GLY A 182 17.43 -11.80 -32.36
C GLY A 182 18.79 -12.47 -32.10
N LEU A 183 18.99 -12.97 -30.86
CA LEU A 183 20.26 -13.53 -30.40
C LEU A 183 20.50 -14.94 -30.98
N GLY A 184 21.74 -15.26 -31.33
CA GLY A 184 22.16 -16.64 -31.61
C GLY A 184 22.16 -17.52 -30.36
N ASP A 185 22.19 -18.85 -30.51
CA ASP A 185 21.93 -19.82 -29.45
C ASP A 185 22.78 -19.65 -28.19
N LEU A 186 24.10 -19.43 -28.35
CA LEU A 186 25.03 -19.25 -27.22
C LEU A 186 24.70 -17.97 -26.44
N ALA A 187 24.45 -16.87 -27.16
CA ALA A 187 24.07 -15.59 -26.56
C ALA A 187 22.69 -15.66 -25.89
N GLN A 188 21.75 -16.40 -26.47
CA GLN A 188 20.43 -16.61 -25.89
C GLN A 188 20.51 -17.42 -24.59
N LYS A 189 21.33 -18.48 -24.54
CA LYS A 189 21.55 -19.28 -23.33
C LYS A 189 22.22 -18.46 -22.22
N ALA A 190 23.27 -17.70 -22.56
CA ALA A 190 23.95 -16.82 -21.60
C ALA A 190 23.00 -15.75 -21.03
N THR A 191 22.18 -15.15 -21.90
CA THR A 191 21.17 -14.14 -21.51
C THR A 191 20.09 -14.76 -20.61
N ALA A 192 19.63 -15.98 -20.92
CA ALA A 192 18.67 -16.70 -20.08
C ALA A 192 19.23 -17.01 -18.69
N SER A 193 20.50 -17.42 -18.60
CA SER A 193 21.17 -17.63 -17.32
C SER A 193 21.27 -16.35 -16.49
N ARG A 194 21.55 -15.19 -17.11
CA ARG A 194 21.58 -13.89 -16.42
C ARG A 194 20.18 -13.46 -15.96
N ALA A 195 19.16 -13.60 -16.81
CA ALA A 195 17.77 -13.36 -16.44
C ALA A 195 17.35 -14.22 -15.24
N HIS A 196 17.63 -15.52 -15.29
CA HIS A 196 17.33 -16.45 -14.20
C HIS A 196 18.06 -16.08 -12.91
N ALA A 197 19.36 -15.77 -12.97
CA ALA A 197 20.12 -15.33 -11.81
C ALA A 197 19.56 -14.04 -11.20
N ALA A 198 19.15 -13.07 -12.02
CA ALA A 198 18.53 -11.84 -11.56
C ALA A 198 17.20 -12.11 -10.86
N ILE A 199 16.32 -12.93 -11.45
CA ILE A 199 15.05 -13.33 -10.82
C ILE A 199 15.29 -14.04 -9.51
N ARG A 200 16.26 -14.97 -9.47
CA ARG A 200 16.58 -15.73 -8.27
C ARG A 200 16.99 -14.83 -7.11
N TRP A 201 17.90 -13.88 -7.36
CA TRP A 201 18.32 -12.95 -6.31
C TRP A 201 17.22 -11.97 -5.92
N GLY A 202 16.48 -11.44 -6.91
CA GLY A 202 15.30 -10.62 -6.63
C GLY A 202 14.25 -11.36 -5.80
N TRP A 203 14.01 -12.63 -6.11
CA TRP A 203 13.09 -13.51 -5.39
C TRP A 203 13.55 -13.82 -3.97
N VAL A 204 14.82 -14.15 -3.76
CA VAL A 204 15.38 -14.39 -2.40
C VAL A 204 15.26 -13.12 -1.55
N ILE A 205 15.64 -11.97 -2.11
CA ILE A 205 15.56 -10.68 -1.41
C ILE A 205 14.10 -10.34 -1.09
N MET A 206 13.18 -10.53 -2.05
CA MET A 206 11.74 -10.34 -1.84
C MET A 206 11.18 -11.31 -0.81
N LEU A 207 11.66 -12.56 -0.77
CA LEU A 207 11.24 -13.54 0.22
C LEU A 207 11.63 -13.08 1.62
N VAL A 208 12.89 -12.73 1.82
CA VAL A 208 13.43 -12.29 3.12
C VAL A 208 12.85 -10.94 3.55
N GLY A 209 12.83 -9.96 2.65
CA GLY A 209 12.32 -8.62 2.94
C GLY A 209 10.80 -8.60 3.08
N GLY A 210 10.09 -9.30 2.20
CA GLY A 210 8.63 -9.25 2.09
C GLY A 210 7.88 -10.23 2.97
N VAL A 211 8.54 -11.25 3.55
CA VAL A 211 7.90 -12.22 4.45
C VAL A 211 8.40 -12.10 5.89
N PRO A 212 9.53 -12.68 6.33
CA PRO A 212 9.89 -12.68 7.75
C PRO A 212 10.12 -11.25 8.27
N LEU A 213 10.75 -10.38 7.49
CA LEU A 213 10.99 -9.00 7.91
C LEU A 213 9.70 -8.16 7.94
N ALA A 214 8.82 -8.32 6.96
CA ALA A 214 7.52 -7.65 6.95
C ALA A 214 6.62 -8.13 8.11
N ILE A 215 6.63 -9.43 8.41
CA ILE A 215 5.98 -10.03 9.57
C ILE A 215 6.53 -9.42 10.86
N TYR A 216 7.84 -9.36 11.00
CA TYR A 216 8.49 -8.76 12.17
C TYR A 216 8.11 -7.28 12.35
N ILE A 217 8.14 -6.49 11.28
CA ILE A 217 7.75 -5.08 11.31
C ILE A 217 6.28 -4.93 11.71
N THR A 218 5.39 -5.71 11.08
CA THR A 218 3.94 -5.64 11.36
C THR A 218 3.63 -6.06 12.79
N GLY A 219 4.24 -7.16 13.27
CA GLY A 219 4.09 -7.63 14.64
C GLY A 219 4.65 -6.66 15.67
N SER A 220 5.78 -6.02 15.38
CA SER A 220 6.38 -4.98 16.20
C SER A 220 5.48 -3.73 16.25
N CYS A 221 4.92 -3.31 15.12
CA CYS A 221 4.07 -2.13 14.97
C CYS A 221 2.69 -2.30 15.61
N PHE A 222 2.00 -3.41 15.31
CA PHE A 222 0.56 -3.60 15.60
C PHE A 222 0.26 -4.79 16.50
N GLY A 223 1.19 -5.72 16.74
CA GLY A 223 1.01 -6.81 17.70
C GLY A 223 1.10 -8.19 17.07
N GLN A 224 1.36 -9.22 17.88
CA GLN A 224 1.56 -10.57 17.36
C GLN A 224 0.28 -11.19 16.77
N GLN A 225 -0.89 -10.74 17.24
CA GLN A 225 -2.19 -11.19 16.72
C GLN A 225 -2.46 -10.66 15.30
N GLU A 226 -1.68 -9.67 14.87
CA GLU A 226 -1.76 -9.02 13.56
C GLU A 226 -0.59 -9.44 12.65
N ILE A 227 0.14 -10.50 13.06
CA ILE A 227 1.09 -11.20 12.19
C ILE A 227 0.28 -11.84 11.06
N TRP A 228 0.08 -11.09 9.98
CA TRP A 228 -0.34 -11.56 8.66
C TRP A 228 -1.43 -12.65 8.71
N ALA A 229 -2.67 -12.25 9.03
CA ALA A 229 -3.81 -13.16 9.12
C ALA A 229 -4.52 -13.36 7.77
N PRO A 230 -4.85 -14.60 7.34
CA PRO A 230 -4.23 -15.90 7.62
C PRO A 230 -3.36 -16.37 6.43
N TRP A 231 -2.20 -16.93 6.72
CA TRP A 231 -1.40 -17.65 5.73
C TRP A 231 -2.22 -18.78 5.04
N PRO A 232 -2.05 -19.03 3.72
CA PRO A 232 -1.15 -18.32 2.82
C PRO A 232 -1.72 -17.02 2.26
N PHE A 233 -3.04 -16.83 2.23
CA PHE A 233 -3.65 -15.66 1.59
C PHE A 233 -4.28 -14.74 2.64
N GLY A 234 -3.73 -13.53 2.77
CA GLY A 234 -4.29 -12.52 3.65
C GLY A 234 -5.73 -12.14 3.29
N ASN A 235 -6.39 -11.44 4.20
CA ASN A 235 -7.81 -11.06 4.08
C ASN A 235 -8.15 -10.16 2.88
N SER A 236 -7.14 -9.69 2.13
CA SER A 236 -7.34 -8.97 0.88
C SER A 236 -6.29 -9.33 -0.18
N LEU A 237 -6.62 -9.06 -1.45
CA LEU A 237 -5.69 -9.14 -2.58
C LEU A 237 -4.41 -8.32 -2.33
N ASN A 238 -4.53 -7.22 -1.58
CA ASN A 238 -3.42 -6.31 -1.30
C ASN A 238 -2.43 -6.91 -0.31
N ASP A 239 -2.93 -7.67 0.66
CA ASP A 239 -2.13 -8.33 1.68
C ASP A 239 -1.41 -9.58 1.13
N SER A 240 -1.84 -10.06 -0.04
CA SER A 240 -1.32 -11.28 -0.69
C SER A 240 -0.43 -11.02 -1.91
N ARG A 241 -0.24 -9.76 -2.33
CA ARG A 241 0.53 -9.40 -3.55
C ARG A 241 1.94 -9.99 -3.54
N THR A 242 2.67 -9.78 -2.44
CA THR A 242 4.03 -10.29 -2.26
C THR A 242 4.07 -11.81 -2.39
N LEU A 243 3.08 -12.53 -1.83
CA LEU A 243 3.04 -13.98 -1.93
C LEU A 243 2.75 -14.45 -3.36
N TYR A 244 1.80 -13.84 -4.07
CA TYR A 244 1.54 -14.19 -5.46
C TYR A 244 2.78 -14.02 -6.34
N LEU A 245 3.54 -12.94 -6.12
CA LEU A 245 4.81 -12.72 -6.81
C LEU A 245 5.86 -13.77 -6.43
N LEU A 246 5.98 -14.10 -5.15
CA LEU A 246 6.88 -15.16 -4.68
C LEU A 246 6.51 -16.51 -5.31
N LEU A 247 5.24 -16.86 -5.37
CA LEU A 247 4.78 -18.10 -5.99
C LEU A 247 5.05 -18.09 -7.49
N PHE A 248 4.67 -17.03 -8.20
CA PHE A 248 4.87 -16.92 -9.65
C PHE A 248 6.35 -17.05 -10.03
N PHE A 249 7.21 -16.21 -9.46
CA PHE A 249 8.64 -16.23 -9.75
C PHE A 249 9.31 -17.50 -9.22
N GLY A 250 8.86 -18.03 -8.08
CA GLY A 250 9.35 -19.29 -7.52
C GLY A 250 9.07 -20.48 -8.42
N ILE A 251 7.83 -20.63 -8.90
CA ILE A 251 7.46 -21.67 -9.87
C ILE A 251 8.30 -21.52 -11.14
N MET A 252 8.44 -20.31 -11.67
CA MET A 252 9.24 -20.07 -12.87
C MET A 252 10.72 -20.45 -12.68
N LEU A 253 11.33 -20.14 -11.53
CA LEU A 253 12.70 -20.53 -11.19
C LEU A 253 12.85 -22.05 -11.14
N LEU A 254 11.88 -22.76 -10.56
CA LEU A 254 11.86 -24.23 -10.49
C LEU A 254 11.65 -24.87 -11.86
N LEU A 255 10.80 -24.31 -12.72
CA LEU A 255 10.58 -24.82 -14.07
C LEU A 255 11.82 -24.65 -14.97
N ARG A 256 12.64 -23.64 -14.69
CA ARG A 256 13.95 -23.42 -15.33
C ARG A 256 15.12 -23.77 -14.41
N TRP A 257 14.99 -24.88 -13.69
CA TRP A 257 16.05 -25.38 -12.82
C TRP A 257 17.36 -25.64 -13.59
N ASP A 258 17.28 -25.96 -14.88
CA ASP A 258 18.40 -26.14 -15.80
C ASP A 258 19.36 -24.94 -15.85
N LEU A 259 18.90 -23.74 -15.49
CA LEU A 259 19.69 -22.51 -15.48
C LEU A 259 20.39 -22.24 -14.14
N PHE A 260 20.17 -23.06 -13.11
CA PHE A 260 20.95 -22.98 -11.88
C PHE A 260 22.39 -23.42 -12.15
N ARG A 261 23.34 -22.52 -11.86
CA ARG A 261 24.79 -22.79 -11.96
C ARG A 261 25.33 -23.89 -11.02
N PHE A 262 24.47 -24.58 -10.26
CA PHE A 262 24.87 -25.49 -9.17
C PHE A 262 24.74 -26.99 -9.50
N SER A 263 24.47 -27.42 -10.74
CA SER A 263 24.48 -28.86 -11.05
C SER A 263 25.52 -29.23 -12.12
N PRO A 264 26.73 -29.61 -11.69
CA PRO A 264 27.64 -30.43 -12.48
C PRO A 264 27.23 -31.89 -12.24
N THR A 265 26.55 -32.53 -13.20
CA THR A 265 26.70 -33.99 -13.47
C THR A 265 25.67 -34.53 -14.48
N ARG A 266 24.48 -33.93 -14.62
CA ARG A 266 23.52 -34.33 -15.68
C ARG A 266 22.76 -33.14 -16.26
N PRO A 267 22.86 -32.86 -17.58
CA PRO A 267 22.03 -31.84 -18.21
C PRO A 267 20.58 -32.31 -18.19
N THR A 268 19.77 -31.71 -17.33
CA THR A 268 18.32 -31.86 -17.42
C THR A 268 17.84 -31.08 -18.64
N PRO A 269 17.08 -31.68 -19.55
CA PRO A 269 16.51 -30.95 -20.68
C PRO A 269 15.61 -29.82 -20.17
N PRO A 270 15.66 -28.63 -20.78
CA PRO A 270 14.83 -27.51 -20.35
C PRO A 270 13.35 -27.86 -20.57
N ARG A 271 12.49 -27.53 -19.60
CA ARG A 271 11.03 -27.75 -19.73
C ARG A 271 10.39 -26.91 -20.84
N PHE A 272 11.02 -25.78 -21.17
CA PHE A 272 10.60 -24.89 -22.28
C PHE A 272 11.75 -24.01 -22.77
N SER A 273 11.57 -23.40 -23.94
CA SER A 273 12.60 -22.61 -24.63
C SER A 273 13.02 -21.35 -23.85
N ASN A 274 14.21 -20.82 -24.16
CA ASN A 274 14.67 -19.53 -23.61
C ASN A 274 13.77 -18.36 -24.01
N ARG A 275 13.11 -18.44 -25.16
CA ARG A 275 12.15 -17.42 -25.59
C ARG A 275 10.84 -17.49 -24.79
N THR A 276 10.35 -18.69 -24.53
CA THR A 276 9.19 -18.92 -23.63
C THR A 276 9.50 -18.42 -22.23
N PHE A 277 10.73 -18.64 -21.74
CA PHE A 277 11.18 -18.06 -20.47
C PHE A 277 11.10 -16.54 -20.48
N GLY A 278 11.65 -15.88 -21.50
CA GLY A 278 11.56 -14.42 -21.63
C GLY A 278 10.11 -13.92 -21.60
N TRP A 279 9.18 -14.59 -22.31
CA TRP A 279 7.75 -14.25 -22.25
C TRP A 279 7.14 -14.41 -20.87
N LEU A 280 7.49 -15.46 -20.12
CA LEU A 280 7.02 -15.64 -18.74
C LEU A 280 7.55 -14.55 -17.81
N VAL A 281 8.81 -14.11 -17.98
CA VAL A 281 9.34 -12.97 -17.22
C VAL A 281 8.59 -11.68 -17.55
N LEU A 282 8.29 -11.44 -18.83
CA LEU A 282 7.47 -10.29 -19.25
C LEU A 282 6.07 -10.33 -18.64
N ALA A 283 5.42 -11.50 -18.67
CA ALA A 283 4.12 -11.71 -18.04
C ALA A 283 4.19 -11.46 -16.52
N GLY A 284 5.24 -11.93 -15.85
CA GLY A 284 5.48 -11.66 -14.43
C GLY A 284 5.70 -10.19 -14.10
N ALA A 285 6.44 -9.47 -14.95
CA ALA A 285 6.64 -8.03 -14.80
C ALA A 285 5.32 -7.26 -14.98
N LEU A 286 4.51 -7.63 -15.99
CA LEU A 286 3.19 -7.05 -16.19
C LEU A 286 2.25 -7.37 -15.02
N PHE A 287 2.24 -8.61 -14.55
CA PHE A 287 1.47 -9.01 -13.37
C PHE A 287 1.89 -8.22 -12.13
N THR A 288 3.19 -8.01 -11.93
CA THR A 288 3.72 -7.15 -10.85
C THR A 288 3.16 -5.74 -10.97
N LEU A 289 3.29 -5.11 -12.14
CA LEU A 289 2.79 -3.76 -12.39
C LEU A 289 1.27 -3.66 -12.12
N LEU A 290 0.48 -4.58 -12.67
CA LEU A 290 -0.98 -4.59 -12.49
C LEU A 290 -1.37 -4.80 -11.03
N SER A 291 -0.67 -5.68 -10.31
CA SER A 291 -0.94 -5.93 -8.90
C SER A 291 -0.75 -4.67 -8.04
N TYR A 292 0.23 -3.82 -8.37
CA TYR A 292 0.48 -2.57 -7.65
C TYR A 292 -0.30 -1.36 -8.19
N ALA A 293 -0.75 -1.41 -9.45
CA ALA A 293 -1.58 -0.37 -10.06
C ALA A 293 -3.01 -0.35 -9.50
N ILE A 294 -3.53 -1.48 -9.01
CA ILE A 294 -4.83 -1.53 -8.35
C ILE A 294 -4.73 -0.74 -7.03
N PRO A 295 -5.47 0.38 -6.86
CA PRO A 295 -5.41 1.16 -5.63
C PRO A 295 -5.89 0.32 -4.45
N TYR A 296 -5.43 0.68 -3.26
CA TYR A 296 -5.76 -0.03 -2.03
C TYR A 296 -7.24 0.14 -1.69
N THR A 297 -8.10 -0.72 -2.24
CA THR A 297 -9.49 -0.86 -1.86
C THR A 297 -9.53 -1.80 -0.65
N ARG A 298 -9.56 -1.24 0.56
CA ARG A 298 -10.07 -2.02 1.69
C ARG A 298 -11.57 -2.19 1.43
N VAL A 299 -11.96 -3.38 0.96
CA VAL A 299 -13.30 -3.89 1.22
C VAL A 299 -13.32 -4.15 2.73
N TYR A 300 -13.63 -3.11 3.50
CA TYR A 300 -13.85 -3.24 4.93
C TYR A 300 -15.16 -4.03 5.07
N ARG A 301 -15.06 -5.35 5.25
CA ARG A 301 -16.11 -6.09 5.95
C ARG A 301 -15.93 -5.89 7.45
#